data_AF-A0A2V8IBG6-F1
#
_entry.id   AF-A0A2V8IBG6-F1
#
_cell.length_a   1.000
_cell.length_b   1.000
_cell.length_c   1.000
_cell.angle_alpha   90.00
_cell.angle_beta   90.00
_cell.angle_gamma   90.00
#
_symmetry.space_group_name_H-M   'P 1'
#
loop_
_entity.id
_entity.type
_entity.pdbx_description
1 polymer ?
#
loop_
_entity_poly.entity_id
_entity_poly.type
_entity_poly.pdbx_seq_one_letter_code
_entity_poly.pdbx_strand_id
1 'polypeptide(L)'
;MNWTFGKTAMWLMTTIAVATMAYATAQDVQLPDGPGKKILQDACTACHSLDGVVKLHLDKDGWEGLIASMISNGATLDQKDMPVLVDYLVKNFGPAGAKAGGAQASGSDAAAKTLLETACTACHDLDLVQDQHLSKEDWQMLVNSMISKGASVENKDVPMLVDYLAKTYGPKK
;
A
#
# COMPACT_ATOMS: atom_id res chain seq x y z
N MET A 1 -88.20 -8.87 -13.88
CA MET A 1 -87.66 -8.82 -15.25
C MET A 1 -86.14 -9.02 -15.19
N ASN A 2 -85.67 -10.21 -15.62
CA ASN A 2 -84.42 -10.49 -16.37
C ASN A 2 -83.15 -9.69 -15.99
N TRP A 3 -82.02 -10.29 -15.60
CA TRP A 3 -81.28 -11.29 -16.37
C TRP A 3 -80.11 -11.91 -15.57
N THR A 4 -79.58 -12.98 -16.14
CA THR A 4 -78.78 -14.09 -15.59
C THR A 4 -77.31 -13.84 -15.24
N PHE A 5 -76.84 -14.70 -14.34
CA PHE A 5 -75.46 -15.03 -13.96
C PHE A 5 -74.47 -15.18 -15.12
N GLY A 6 -73.29 -14.58 -14.97
CA GLY A 6 -72.08 -14.87 -15.75
C GLY A 6 -70.91 -15.16 -14.80
N LYS A 7 -70.47 -16.42 -14.79
CA LYS A 7 -69.32 -16.94 -14.05
C LYS A 7 -68.01 -16.50 -14.71
N THR A 8 -67.17 -15.76 -14.00
CA THR A 8 -65.69 -15.81 -14.12
C THR A 8 -65.14 -15.26 -12.81
N ALA A 9 -64.84 -16.14 -11.86
CA ALA A 9 -63.47 -16.58 -11.64
C ALA A 9 -62.55 -15.42 -11.24
N MET A 10 -62.42 -15.26 -9.92
CA MET A 10 -61.11 -15.29 -9.28
C MET A 10 -60.12 -14.22 -9.77
N TRP A 11 -60.34 -12.98 -9.35
CA TRP A 11 -59.26 -11.99 -9.33
C TRP A 11 -58.71 -11.86 -7.90
N LEU A 12 -57.70 -12.69 -7.63
CA LEU A 12 -56.69 -12.48 -6.61
C LEU A 12 -56.00 -11.15 -6.90
N MET A 13 -56.36 -10.07 -6.20
CA MET A 13 -55.52 -8.87 -6.14
C MET A 13 -54.39 -9.08 -5.13
N THR A 14 -53.32 -9.68 -5.65
CA THR A 14 -51.92 -9.31 -5.49
C THR A 14 -51.65 -8.03 -4.69
N THR A 15 -51.21 -8.18 -3.43
CA THR A 15 -50.35 -7.19 -2.76
C THR A 15 -48.92 -7.71 -2.75
N ILE A 16 -48.15 -7.38 -3.81
CA ILE A 16 -46.71 -7.61 -3.85
C ILE A 16 -46.04 -6.46 -3.10
N ALA A 17 -45.59 -6.71 -1.88
CA ALA A 17 -44.65 -5.84 -1.19
C ALA A 17 -43.26 -6.04 -1.83
N VAL A 18 -42.84 -5.11 -2.69
CA VAL A 18 -41.47 -5.08 -3.20
C VAL A 18 -40.59 -4.42 -2.14
N ALA A 19 -39.91 -5.23 -1.32
CA ALA A 19 -38.82 -4.77 -0.49
C ALA A 19 -37.61 -4.49 -1.39
N THR A 20 -37.31 -3.21 -1.64
CA THR A 20 -36.07 -2.81 -2.31
C THR A 20 -34.90 -2.97 -1.35
N MET A 21 -34.23 -4.12 -1.41
CA MET A 21 -32.91 -4.29 -0.79
C MET A 21 -31.89 -3.48 -1.60
N ALA A 22 -31.42 -2.38 -1.00
CA ALA A 22 -30.27 -1.64 -1.51
C ALA A 22 -29.01 -2.48 -1.28
N TYR A 23 -28.54 -3.16 -2.32
CA TYR A 23 -27.20 -3.75 -2.33
C TYR A 23 -26.20 -2.61 -2.49
N ALA A 24 -25.43 -2.32 -1.44
CA ALA A 24 -24.24 -1.51 -1.55
C ALA A 24 -23.22 -2.31 -2.37
N THR A 25 -23.02 -1.93 -3.64
CA THR A 25 -21.95 -2.50 -4.46
C THR A 25 -20.63 -1.95 -3.93
N ALA A 26 -19.83 -2.78 -3.26
CA ALA A 26 -18.41 -2.48 -3.10
C ALA A 26 -17.82 -2.36 -4.51
N GLN A 27 -17.32 -1.17 -4.87
CA GLN A 27 -16.62 -0.99 -6.13
C GLN A 27 -15.24 -1.65 -5.98
N ASP A 28 -15.11 -2.88 -6.43
CA ASP A 28 -13.81 -3.53 -6.50
C ASP A 28 -12.92 -2.77 -7.49
N VAL A 29 -11.75 -2.34 -7.02
CA VAL A 29 -10.75 -1.70 -7.85
C VAL A 29 -10.30 -2.69 -8.93
N GLN A 30 -10.43 -2.31 -10.20
CA GLN A 30 -10.05 -3.15 -11.33
C GLN A 30 -8.52 -3.28 -11.41
N LEU A 31 -7.99 -4.43 -10.98
CA LEU A 31 -6.55 -4.73 -11.04
C LEU A 31 -6.16 -5.40 -12.37
N PRO A 32 -5.01 -5.05 -12.97
CA PRO A 32 -4.44 -5.75 -14.13
C PRO A 32 -4.27 -7.25 -13.88
N ASP A 33 -4.51 -8.09 -14.87
CA ASP A 33 -4.33 -9.53 -14.67
C ASP A 33 -2.85 -9.92 -14.53
N GLY A 34 -2.58 -10.91 -13.68
CA GLY A 34 -1.22 -11.40 -13.46
C GLY A 34 -1.09 -12.25 -12.19
N PRO A 35 0.05 -12.93 -12.02
CA PRO A 35 0.27 -13.86 -10.91
C PRO A 35 0.20 -13.19 -9.53
N GLY A 36 0.60 -11.92 -9.41
CA GLY A 36 0.51 -11.17 -8.16
C GLY A 36 -0.86 -10.57 -7.85
N LYS A 37 -1.82 -10.59 -8.79
CA LYS A 37 -3.16 -9.99 -8.57
C LYS A 37 -3.88 -10.64 -7.40
N LYS A 38 -3.95 -11.98 -7.38
CA LYS A 38 -4.64 -12.71 -6.31
C LYS A 38 -3.93 -12.53 -4.97
N ILE A 39 -2.59 -12.55 -4.97
CA ILE A 39 -1.79 -12.32 -3.77
C ILE A 39 -2.10 -10.93 -3.18
N LEU A 40 -2.12 -9.88 -4.02
CA LEU A 40 -2.46 -8.52 -3.59
C LEU A 40 -3.86 -8.44 -3.00
N GLN A 41 -4.84 -9.07 -3.65
CA GLN A 41 -6.22 -9.09 -3.18
C GLN A 41 -6.33 -9.82 -1.83
N ASP A 42 -5.77 -11.01 -1.71
CA ASP A 42 -5.86 -11.81 -0.49
C ASP A 42 -5.12 -11.16 0.70
N ALA A 43 -3.91 -10.63 0.46
CA ALA A 43 -3.04 -10.16 1.55
C ALA A 43 -3.37 -8.74 2.01
N CYS A 44 -3.87 -7.86 1.12
CA CYS A 44 -3.97 -6.44 1.41
C CYS A 44 -5.41 -5.94 1.63
N THR A 45 -6.44 -6.74 1.31
CA THR A 45 -7.85 -6.32 1.49
C THR A 45 -8.43 -6.70 2.86
N ALA A 46 -7.68 -7.39 3.70
CA ALA A 46 -8.12 -7.79 5.03
C ALA A 46 -8.40 -6.60 5.96
N CYS A 47 -7.76 -5.44 5.73
CA CYS A 47 -7.85 -4.28 6.60
C CYS A 47 -8.31 -2.98 5.90
N HIS A 48 -8.04 -2.80 4.61
CA HIS A 48 -8.40 -1.60 3.86
C HIS A 48 -8.59 -1.89 2.36
N SER A 49 -9.13 -0.94 1.59
CA SER A 49 -9.28 -1.08 0.13
C SER A 49 -7.96 -0.87 -0.63
N LEU A 50 -7.93 -1.23 -1.91
CA LEU A 50 -6.75 -1.09 -2.79
C LEU A 50 -6.68 0.26 -3.52
N ASP A 51 -7.55 1.21 -3.19
CA ASP A 51 -7.61 2.53 -3.85
C ASP A 51 -6.29 3.29 -3.76
N GLY A 52 -5.56 3.13 -2.65
CA GLY A 52 -4.24 3.71 -2.47
C GLY A 52 -3.18 3.04 -3.34
N VAL A 53 -3.20 1.71 -3.41
CA VAL A 53 -2.21 0.91 -4.14
C VAL A 53 -2.21 1.28 -5.63
N VAL A 54 -3.39 1.38 -6.25
CA VAL A 54 -3.48 1.67 -7.69
C VAL A 54 -3.15 3.10 -8.07
N LYS A 55 -2.99 4.01 -7.09
CA LYS A 55 -2.56 5.41 -7.30
C LYS A 55 -1.07 5.60 -7.10
N LEU A 56 -0.38 4.63 -6.51
CA LEU A 56 1.06 4.69 -6.28
C LEU A 56 1.83 4.18 -7.49
N HIS A 57 3.00 4.77 -7.69
CA HIS A 57 3.91 4.43 -8.78
C HIS A 57 5.34 4.33 -8.23
N LEU A 58 5.67 3.17 -7.68
CA LEU A 58 6.93 2.93 -6.96
C LEU A 58 7.83 1.96 -7.73
N ASP A 59 9.14 2.10 -7.55
CA ASP A 59 10.09 1.10 -7.99
C ASP A 59 10.09 -0.11 -7.04
N LYS A 60 10.98 -1.08 -7.31
CA LYS A 60 11.05 -2.33 -6.56
C LYS A 60 11.25 -2.09 -5.06
N ASP A 61 12.25 -1.29 -4.70
CA ASP A 61 12.61 -0.99 -3.32
C ASP A 61 11.47 -0.24 -2.62
N GLY A 62 10.81 0.69 -3.31
CA GLY A 62 9.63 1.38 -2.80
C GLY A 62 8.47 0.44 -2.48
N TRP A 63 8.17 -0.52 -3.38
CA TRP A 63 7.12 -1.52 -3.13
C TRP A 63 7.45 -2.48 -2.00
N GLU A 64 8.69 -2.97 -1.94
CA GLU A 64 9.14 -3.88 -0.88
C GLU A 64 8.98 -3.26 0.51
N GLY A 65 9.42 -2.01 0.70
CA GLY A 65 9.26 -1.38 2.01
C GLY A 65 7.83 -1.00 2.35
N LEU A 66 6.99 -0.66 1.36
CA LEU A 66 5.57 -0.43 1.62
C LEU A 66 4.92 -1.73 2.13
N ILE A 67 5.17 -2.86 1.47
CA ILE A 67 4.65 -4.16 1.91
C ILE A 67 5.22 -4.53 3.29
N ALA A 68 6.52 -4.35 3.52
CA ALA A 68 7.14 -4.61 4.82
C ALA A 68 6.53 -3.76 5.95
N SER A 69 6.19 -2.50 5.66
CA SER A 69 5.46 -1.64 6.60
C SER A 69 4.07 -2.22 6.90
N MET A 70 3.33 -2.68 5.89
CA MET A 70 2.02 -3.29 6.11
C MET A 70 2.11 -4.59 6.92
N ILE A 71 3.13 -5.43 6.67
CA ILE A 71 3.41 -6.63 7.47
C ILE A 71 3.70 -6.26 8.92
N SER A 72 4.51 -5.22 9.15
CA SER A 72 4.81 -4.72 10.50
C SER A 72 3.56 -4.20 11.22
N ASN A 73 2.55 -3.74 10.47
CA ASN A 73 1.25 -3.32 10.98
C ASN A 73 0.23 -4.48 11.09
N GLY A 74 0.65 -5.73 10.86
CA GLY A 74 -0.16 -6.93 11.06
C GLY A 74 -0.70 -7.59 9.79
N ALA A 75 -0.38 -7.08 8.59
CA ALA A 75 -0.70 -7.79 7.36
C ALA A 75 0.07 -9.12 7.30
N THR A 76 -0.59 -10.16 6.80
CA THR A 76 0.04 -11.48 6.64
C THR A 76 0.31 -11.72 5.16
N LEU A 77 1.57 -11.97 4.82
CA LEU A 77 2.01 -12.35 3.48
C LEU A 77 3.01 -13.49 3.60
N ASP A 78 2.81 -14.55 2.81
CA ASP A 78 3.77 -15.64 2.75
C ASP A 78 5.09 -15.15 2.12
N GLN A 79 6.22 -15.52 2.72
CA GLN A 79 7.54 -15.12 2.26
C GLN A 79 7.79 -15.54 0.80
N LYS A 80 7.24 -16.67 0.35
CA LYS A 80 7.37 -17.12 -1.04
C LYS A 80 6.58 -16.25 -2.04
N ASP A 81 5.55 -15.57 -1.57
CA ASP A 81 4.64 -14.77 -2.38
C ASP A 81 5.11 -13.31 -2.52
N MET A 82 5.97 -12.84 -1.60
CA MET A 82 6.61 -11.53 -1.64
C MET A 82 7.24 -11.19 -3.00
N PRO A 83 8.18 -11.98 -3.57
CA PRO A 83 8.79 -11.64 -4.86
C PRO A 83 7.77 -11.56 -6.00
N VAL A 84 6.77 -12.44 -6.01
CA VAL A 84 5.72 -12.45 -7.03
C VAL A 84 4.82 -11.21 -6.94
N LEU A 85 4.50 -10.79 -5.71
CA LEU A 85 3.71 -9.58 -5.47
C LEU A 85 4.47 -8.32 -5.88
N VAL A 86 5.74 -8.21 -5.48
CA VAL A 86 6.60 -7.06 -5.81
C VAL A 86 6.77 -6.95 -7.33
N ASP A 87 7.09 -8.04 -8.02
CA ASP A 87 7.25 -8.04 -9.48
C ASP A 87 5.96 -7.60 -10.18
N TYR A 88 4.80 -8.06 -9.68
CA TYR A 88 3.51 -7.66 -10.20
C TYR A 88 3.23 -6.16 -9.97
N LEU A 89 3.55 -5.65 -8.78
CA LEU A 89 3.33 -4.23 -8.46
C LEU A 89 4.26 -3.32 -9.27
N VAL A 90 5.54 -3.67 -9.40
CA VAL A 90 6.48 -2.91 -10.26
C VAL A 90 6.03 -2.93 -11.72
N LYS A 91 5.60 -4.09 -12.23
CA LYS A 91 5.19 -4.24 -13.62
C LYS A 91 3.97 -3.38 -13.97
N ASN A 92 3.01 -3.28 -13.05
CA ASN A 92 1.72 -2.65 -13.32
C ASN A 92 1.59 -1.23 -12.75
N PHE A 93 2.32 -0.96 -11.67
CA PHE A 93 2.29 0.26 -10.88
C PHE A 93 3.73 0.75 -10.59
N GLY A 94 4.63 0.54 -11.56
CA GLY A 94 5.98 1.11 -11.56
C GLY A 94 5.98 2.62 -11.80
N PRO A 95 7.14 3.29 -11.65
CA PRO A 95 7.26 4.72 -11.93
C PRO A 95 6.94 4.99 -13.40
N ALA A 96 6.00 5.91 -13.66
CA ALA A 96 5.65 6.29 -15.01
C ALA A 96 6.83 7.02 -15.68
N GLY A 97 7.56 6.33 -16.56
CA GLY A 97 8.59 6.92 -17.42
C GLY A 97 10.02 6.98 -16.86
N ALA A 98 10.33 6.35 -15.72
CA ALA A 98 11.70 6.31 -15.24
C ALA A 98 12.48 5.17 -15.93
N LYS A 99 13.43 5.54 -16.81
CA LYS A 99 14.64 4.72 -16.92
C LYS A 99 15.18 4.54 -15.51
N ALA A 100 15.55 3.31 -15.15
CA ALA A 100 16.34 3.02 -13.96
C ALA A 100 17.49 4.03 -13.89
N GLY A 101 17.34 5.01 -13.00
CA GLY A 101 18.11 6.24 -13.00
C GLY A 101 18.69 6.45 -11.63
N GLY A 102 19.67 5.62 -11.29
CA GLY A 102 20.63 5.97 -10.26
C GLY A 102 21.33 7.29 -10.61
N ALA A 103 21.72 7.99 -9.54
CA ALA A 103 22.59 9.17 -9.48
C ALA A 103 21.94 10.56 -9.70
N GLN A 104 21.51 11.17 -8.59
CA GLN A 104 21.65 12.61 -8.31
C GLN A 104 22.19 12.81 -6.88
N ALA A 105 23.35 12.20 -6.57
CA ALA A 105 23.87 11.96 -5.22
C ALA A 105 24.60 13.14 -4.52
N SER A 106 24.26 14.40 -4.82
CA SER A 106 24.90 15.53 -4.11
C SER A 106 23.93 16.60 -3.64
N GLY A 107 22.84 16.83 -4.39
CA GLY A 107 21.70 17.59 -3.88
C GLY A 107 20.81 16.75 -2.94
N SER A 108 20.67 15.46 -3.23
CA SER A 108 19.86 14.51 -2.45
C SER A 108 20.44 14.26 -1.06
N ASP A 109 21.76 14.16 -0.92
CA ASP A 109 22.39 13.76 0.34
C ASP A 109 22.30 14.87 1.40
N ALA A 110 22.44 16.14 0.97
CA ALA A 110 22.23 17.29 1.86
C ALA A 110 20.77 17.40 2.31
N ALA A 111 19.82 17.16 1.40
CA ALA A 111 18.39 17.15 1.70
C ALA A 111 18.03 15.98 2.64
N ALA A 112 18.55 14.78 2.38
CA ALA A 112 18.36 13.60 3.21
C ALA A 112 18.95 13.77 4.60
N LYS A 113 20.15 14.36 4.69
CA LYS A 113 20.77 14.70 5.97
C LYS A 113 19.94 15.72 6.75
N THR A 114 19.46 16.78 6.09
CA THR A 114 18.59 17.79 6.72
C THR A 114 17.29 17.17 7.22
N LEU A 115 16.69 16.27 6.42
CA LEU A 115 15.50 15.52 6.79
C LEU A 115 15.75 14.61 8.00
N LEU A 116 16.87 13.87 8.01
CA LEU A 116 17.29 13.05 9.14
C LEU A 116 17.43 13.87 10.42
N GLU A 117 18.17 14.98 10.35
CA GLU A 117 18.37 15.87 11.50
C GLU A 117 17.04 16.44 11.98
N THR A 118 16.17 16.93 11.09
CA THR A 118 14.91 17.56 11.51
C THR A 118 13.88 16.56 12.02
N ALA A 119 13.70 15.44 11.32
CA ALA A 119 12.63 14.49 11.62
C ALA A 119 12.99 13.51 12.74
N CYS A 120 14.24 13.07 12.81
CA CYS A 120 14.66 12.06 13.78
C CYS A 120 15.12 12.66 15.10
N THR A 121 15.56 13.94 15.15
CA THR A 121 15.83 14.62 16.44
C THR A 121 14.59 15.26 17.07
N ALA A 122 13.42 15.13 16.46
CA ALA A 122 12.19 15.66 17.02
C ALA A 122 11.80 14.98 18.36
N CYS A 123 12.25 13.73 18.57
CA CYS A 123 11.87 12.92 19.73
C CYS A 123 13.06 12.36 20.53
N HIS A 124 14.20 12.08 19.92
CA HIS A 124 15.39 11.50 20.56
C HIS A 124 16.67 11.92 19.85
N ASP A 125 17.83 11.73 20.46
CA ASP A 125 19.11 12.11 19.84
C ASP A 125 19.46 11.23 18.63
N LEU A 126 20.32 11.75 17.75
CA LEU A 126 20.80 11.04 16.56
C LEU A 126 21.83 9.96 16.86
N ASP A 127 22.35 9.88 18.08
CA ASP A 127 23.35 8.88 18.47
C ASP A 127 22.84 7.45 18.21
N LEU A 128 21.54 7.22 18.48
CA LEU A 128 20.89 5.94 18.20
C LEU A 128 20.94 5.54 16.73
N VAL A 129 20.93 6.51 15.81
CA VAL A 129 21.04 6.28 14.35
C VAL A 129 22.50 6.09 13.95
N GLN A 130 23.39 6.92 14.47
CA GLN A 130 24.82 6.88 14.15
C GLN A 130 25.49 5.57 14.57
N ASP A 131 24.99 4.94 15.63
CA ASP A 131 25.49 3.66 16.13
C ASP A 131 24.98 2.44 15.34
N GLN A 132 24.00 2.62 14.46
CA GLN A 132 23.50 1.53 13.62
C GLN A 132 24.37 1.31 12.39
N HIS A 133 24.41 0.06 11.94
CA HIS A 133 25.13 -0.39 10.74
C HIS A 133 24.27 -1.41 9.97
N LEU A 134 23.21 -0.91 9.35
CA LEU A 134 22.14 -1.74 8.79
C LEU A 134 22.21 -1.80 7.25
N SER A 135 21.66 -2.87 6.68
CA SER A 135 21.43 -2.98 5.24
C SER A 135 20.40 -1.92 4.78
N LYS A 136 20.27 -1.72 3.46
CA LYS A 136 19.28 -0.77 2.92
C LYS A 136 17.87 -1.17 3.31
N GLU A 137 17.59 -2.47 3.22
CA GLU A 137 16.31 -3.08 3.54
C GLU A 137 15.99 -2.92 5.04
N ASP A 138 16.99 -3.15 5.89
CA ASP A 138 16.85 -2.97 7.34
C ASP A 138 16.64 -1.49 7.73
N TRP A 139 17.34 -0.57 7.07
CA TRP A 139 17.13 0.86 7.25
C TRP A 139 15.71 1.28 6.87
N GLN A 140 15.19 0.76 5.76
CA GLN A 140 13.82 1.04 5.31
C GLN A 140 12.78 0.56 6.33
N MET A 141 12.96 -0.64 6.88
CA MET A 141 12.10 -1.15 7.95
C MET A 141 12.17 -0.27 9.20
N LEU A 142 13.37 0.14 9.62
CA LEU A 142 13.54 0.98 10.81
C LEU A 142 12.92 2.36 10.64
N VAL A 143 13.14 3.03 9.50
CA VAL A 143 12.52 4.32 9.18
C VAL A 143 11.00 4.21 9.20
N ASN A 144 10.43 3.19 8.55
CA ASN A 144 8.98 2.95 8.55
C ASN A 144 8.43 2.70 9.96
N SER A 145 9.18 2.01 10.82
CA SER A 145 8.81 1.81 12.22
C SER A 145 8.76 3.15 12.97
N MET A 146 9.73 4.04 12.75
CA MET A 146 9.74 5.36 13.39
C MET A 146 8.60 6.26 12.88
N ILE A 147 8.28 6.20 11.58
CA ILE A 147 7.13 6.91 11.00
C ILE A 147 5.83 6.43 11.65
N SER A 148 5.64 5.11 11.80
CA SER A 148 4.48 4.53 12.48
C SER A 148 4.37 4.99 13.94
N LYS A 149 5.52 5.23 14.60
CA LYS A 149 5.59 5.76 15.97
C LYS A 149 5.48 7.29 16.07
N GLY A 150 5.35 8.00 14.94
CA GLY A 150 5.10 9.44 14.88
C GLY A 150 6.25 10.30 14.35
N ALA A 151 7.33 9.72 13.81
CA ALA A 151 8.36 10.50 13.14
C ALA A 151 7.79 11.19 11.89
N SER A 152 8.07 12.48 11.75
CA SER A 152 7.54 13.31 10.66
C SER A 152 8.37 13.18 9.39
N VAL A 153 8.22 12.06 8.68
CA VAL A 153 8.83 11.81 7.37
C VAL A 153 7.73 11.48 6.37
N GLU A 154 7.70 12.18 5.23
CA GLU A 154 6.72 11.90 4.18
C GLU A 154 7.13 10.65 3.39
N ASN A 155 6.16 9.82 3.00
CA ASN A 155 6.40 8.56 2.28
C ASN A 155 7.23 8.75 1.00
N LYS A 156 7.07 9.88 0.30
CA LYS A 156 7.83 10.18 -0.92
C LYS A 156 9.33 10.42 -0.65
N ASP A 157 9.70 10.80 0.57
CA ASP A 157 11.07 11.14 0.95
C ASP A 157 11.80 9.94 1.59
N VAL A 158 11.06 8.87 1.93
CA VAL A 158 11.61 7.63 2.50
C VAL A 158 12.70 7.00 1.63
N PRO A 159 12.52 6.81 0.29
CA PRO A 159 13.56 6.19 -0.53
C PRO A 159 14.88 6.97 -0.50
N MET A 160 14.81 8.30 -0.59
CA MET A 160 15.99 9.17 -0.53
C MET A 160 16.68 9.09 0.83
N LEU A 161 15.91 9.09 1.93
CA LEU A 161 16.46 8.98 3.29
C LEU A 161 17.12 7.62 3.52
N VAL A 162 16.48 6.54 3.09
CA VAL A 162 16.99 5.17 3.19
C VAL A 162 18.28 4.99 2.40
N ASP A 163 18.34 5.50 1.16
CA ASP A 163 19.56 5.47 0.36
C ASP A 163 20.72 6.18 1.07
N TYR A 164 20.45 7.34 1.67
CA TYR A 164 21.45 8.09 2.43
C TYR A 164 21.91 7.33 3.69
N LEU A 165 20.98 6.75 4.45
CA LEU A 165 21.28 5.99 5.67
C LEU A 165 22.08 4.73 5.35
N ALA A 166 21.72 3.96 4.33
CA ALA A 166 22.45 2.78 3.90
C ALA A 166 23.85 3.11 3.38
N LYS A 167 23.98 4.22 2.66
CA LYS A 167 25.27 4.70 2.17
C LYS A 167 26.19 5.18 3.30
N THR A 168 25.63 5.85 4.32
CA THR A 168 26.40 6.51 5.38
C THR A 168 26.65 5.60 6.58
N TYR A 169 25.64 4.81 6.95
CA TYR A 169 25.57 3.95 8.13
C TYR A 169 25.26 2.50 7.72
N GLY A 170 25.86 2.05 6.62
CA GLY A 170 25.75 0.67 6.14
C GLY A 170 26.46 -0.36 7.04
N PRO A 171 26.36 -1.66 6.73
CA PRO A 171 26.98 -2.72 7.52
C PRO A 171 28.50 -2.56 7.58
N LYS A 172 29.08 -2.72 8.78
CA LYS A 172 30.53 -2.80 8.97
C LYS A 172 31.04 -4.10 8.34
N LYS A 173 32.15 -4.02 7.60
CA LYS A 173 32.85 -5.18 7.04
C LYS A 173 33.66 -5.91 8.10
#